data_AF-A0AAV0JE48-F1
#
_entry.id   AF-A0AAV0JE48-F1
#
_cell.length_a   1.000
_cell.length_b   1.000
_cell.length_c   1.000
_cell.angle_alpha   90.00
_cell.angle_beta   90.00
_cell.angle_gamma   90.00
#
_symmetry.space_group_name_H-M   'P 1'
#
loop_
_entity.id
_entity.type
_entity.pdbx_description
1 polymer ?
#
loop_
_entity_poly.entity_id
_entity_poly.type
_entity_poly.pdbx_seq_one_letter_code
_entity_poly.pdbx_strand_id
1 'polypeptide(L)'
;MKMAYLEWYKKDSKSKGKGYYDSYKIQSTTADIEIAKHKKFLTNYWKDLVEQAESKSQKESLFFRTMFLYGRTNYRRMVEPLDIAEFYRDGKNRDYKKQGRSPYYVLLEKWQKEDAAGKGKIKKQPVDRMTEDSCFWADVEEALFAVRLLKQKGSGGGGKSSEAKNRLVEFQRYVMEQIGNFAVDSEIFLGESSFMVWWKEFQGVAGIVGSGSSFQR
;
A
#
# COMPACT_ATOMS: atom_id res chain seq x y z
N MET A 1 -14.65 10.36 14.01
CA MET A 1 -14.57 11.56 13.11
C MET A 1 -13.29 11.62 12.28
N LYS A 2 -12.07 11.47 12.83
CA LYS A 2 -10.83 11.62 12.03
C LYS A 2 -10.68 10.61 10.87
N MET A 3 -11.12 9.36 11.07
CA MET A 3 -11.20 8.36 9.97
C MET A 3 -12.17 8.79 8.86
N ALA A 4 -13.31 9.39 9.19
CA ALA A 4 -14.28 9.86 8.21
C ALA A 4 -13.72 10.97 7.29
N TYR A 5 -12.79 11.80 7.78
CA TYR A 5 -12.09 12.76 6.93
C TYR A 5 -11.15 12.08 5.92
N LEU A 6 -10.50 10.97 6.29
CA LEU A 6 -9.72 10.16 5.34
C LEU A 6 -10.61 9.48 4.31
N GLU A 7 -11.75 8.95 4.73
CA GLU A 7 -12.74 8.34 3.82
C GLU A 7 -13.28 9.38 2.83
N TRP A 8 -13.61 10.59 3.32
CA TRP A 8 -14.04 11.70 2.47
C TRP A 8 -12.95 12.16 1.51
N TYR A 9 -11.72 12.34 2.00
CA TYR A 9 -10.56 12.69 1.18
C TYR A 9 -10.30 11.65 0.09
N LYS A 10 -10.44 10.36 0.44
CA LYS A 10 -10.28 9.26 -0.52
C LYS A 10 -11.35 9.30 -1.60
N LYS A 11 -12.62 9.53 -1.23
CA LYS A 11 -13.72 9.70 -2.17
C LYS A 11 -13.53 10.91 -3.09
N ASP A 12 -13.13 12.05 -2.54
CA ASP A 12 -12.87 13.28 -3.29
C ASP A 12 -11.70 13.08 -4.28
N SER A 13 -10.58 12.53 -3.83
CA SER A 13 -9.41 12.23 -4.68
C SER A 13 -9.73 11.25 -5.80
N LYS A 14 -10.59 10.26 -5.53
CA LYS A 14 -11.10 9.33 -6.54
C LYS A 14 -11.98 10.04 -7.57
N SER A 15 -12.85 10.95 -7.14
CA SER A 15 -13.71 11.74 -8.05
C SER A 15 -12.92 12.64 -9.00
N LYS A 16 -11.72 13.05 -8.59
CA LYS A 16 -10.77 13.84 -9.39
C LYS A 16 -9.88 12.99 -10.32
N GLY A 17 -10.08 11.67 -10.35
CA GLY A 17 -9.36 10.77 -11.25
C GLY A 17 -7.91 10.46 -10.89
N LYS A 18 -7.43 10.84 -9.69
CA LYS A 18 -6.06 10.61 -9.23
C LYS A 18 -5.93 9.49 -8.22
N GLY A 19 -6.88 9.41 -7.29
CA GLY A 19 -6.79 8.50 -6.14
C GLY A 19 -6.03 9.14 -4.99
N TYR A 20 -6.33 8.70 -3.77
CA TYR A 20 -5.90 9.38 -2.55
C TYR A 20 -4.40 9.26 -2.27
N TYR A 21 -3.79 8.13 -2.65
CA TYR A 21 -2.35 7.91 -2.54
C TYR A 21 -1.57 8.93 -3.37
N ASP A 22 -1.89 9.02 -4.67
CA ASP A 22 -1.21 9.91 -5.60
C ASP A 22 -1.48 11.39 -5.30
N SER A 23 -2.72 11.75 -4.95
CA SER A 23 -3.04 13.11 -4.46
C SER A 23 -2.19 13.49 -3.25
N TYR A 24 -2.08 12.59 -2.26
CA TYR A 24 -1.32 12.85 -1.04
C TYR A 24 0.19 12.82 -1.25
N LYS A 25 0.69 12.07 -2.24
CA LYS A 25 2.10 12.09 -2.60
C LYS A 25 2.49 13.46 -3.17
N ILE A 26 1.63 14.03 -4.02
CA ILE A 26 1.84 15.33 -4.67
C ILE A 26 1.70 16.51 -3.68
N GLN A 27 0.72 16.44 -2.77
CA GLN A 27 0.37 17.52 -1.81
C GLN A 27 0.23 18.91 -2.45
N SER A 28 -0.60 19.04 -3.49
CA SER A 28 -0.77 20.32 -4.18
C SER A 28 -1.96 21.16 -3.69
N THR A 29 -2.83 20.61 -2.84
CA THR A 29 -4.07 21.26 -2.39
C THR A 29 -4.11 21.46 -0.88
N THR A 30 -4.91 22.42 -0.41
CA THR A 30 -5.16 22.63 1.03
C THR A 30 -5.74 21.38 1.70
N ALA A 31 -6.55 20.59 0.98
CA ALA A 31 -7.09 19.33 1.48
C ALA A 31 -5.99 18.32 1.80
N ASP A 32 -4.92 18.27 1.00
CA ASP A 32 -3.77 17.39 1.22
C ASP A 32 -2.96 17.79 2.47
N ILE A 33 -2.94 19.08 2.80
CA ILE A 33 -2.28 19.61 4.01
C ILE A 33 -3.12 19.31 5.25
N GLU A 34 -4.44 19.51 5.17
CA GLU A 34 -5.35 19.22 6.29
C GLU A 34 -5.41 17.72 6.60
N ILE A 35 -5.37 16.86 5.58
CA ILE A 35 -5.40 15.42 5.81
C ILE A 35 -4.14 14.92 6.53
N ALA A 36 -2.99 15.58 6.33
CA ALA A 36 -1.78 15.28 7.10
C ALA A 36 -1.95 15.52 8.61
N LYS A 37 -2.74 16.53 9.01
CA LYS A 37 -3.06 16.77 10.44
C LYS A 37 -3.94 15.66 11.01
N HIS A 38 -4.94 15.21 10.24
CA HIS A 38 -5.82 14.12 10.65
C HIS A 38 -5.09 12.78 10.72
N LYS A 39 -4.22 12.50 9.74
CA LYS A 39 -3.26 11.39 9.76
C LYS A 39 -2.43 11.40 11.03
N LYS A 40 -1.74 12.51 11.34
CA LYS A 40 -0.90 12.64 12.54
C LYS A 40 -1.67 12.37 13.82
N PHE A 41 -2.88 12.91 13.96
CA PHE A 41 -3.73 12.64 15.12
C PHE A 41 -4.04 11.15 15.26
N LEU A 42 -4.45 10.49 14.16
CA LEU A 42 -4.77 9.07 14.18
C LEU A 42 -3.55 8.23 14.51
N THR A 43 -2.39 8.55 13.96
CA THR A 43 -1.14 7.86 14.27
C THR A 43 -0.80 7.93 15.76
N ASN A 44 -0.92 9.10 16.38
CA ASN A 44 -0.67 9.24 17.81
C ASN A 44 -1.69 8.44 18.63
N TYR A 45 -2.99 8.60 18.36
CA TYR A 45 -4.06 7.87 19.04
C TYR A 45 -3.83 6.35 19.00
N TRP A 46 -3.48 5.82 17.83
CA TRP A 46 -3.28 4.40 17.61
C TRP A 46 -2.00 3.88 18.26
N LYS A 47 -0.93 4.69 18.32
CA LYS A 47 0.28 4.38 19.09
C LYS A 47 -0.03 4.29 20.59
N ASP A 48 -0.67 5.31 21.14
CA ASP A 48 -1.03 5.36 22.56
C ASP A 48 -1.90 4.17 22.96
N LEU A 49 -2.85 3.79 22.09
CA LEU A 49 -3.72 2.62 22.31
C LEU A 49 -2.94 1.29 22.32
N VAL A 50 -1.94 1.13 21.45
CA VAL A 50 -1.13 -0.09 21.39
C VAL A 50 -0.20 -0.17 22.60
N GLU A 51 0.42 0.94 22.99
CA GLU A 51 1.27 1.00 24.20
C GLU A 51 0.46 0.65 25.45
N GLN A 52 -0.78 1.16 25.56
CA GLN A 52 -1.72 0.76 26.61
C GLN A 52 -2.11 -0.73 26.55
N ALA A 53 -2.18 -1.32 25.36
CA ALA A 53 -2.49 -2.74 25.21
C ALA A 53 -1.33 -3.65 25.57
N GLU A 54 -0.08 -3.22 25.33
CA GLU A 54 1.13 -3.97 25.63
C GLU A 54 1.53 -3.89 27.11
N SER A 55 1.15 -2.81 27.81
CA SER A 55 1.38 -2.63 29.25
C SER A 55 0.38 -3.38 30.15
N LYS A 56 -0.71 -3.91 29.59
CA LYS A 56 -1.76 -4.62 30.33
C LYS A 56 -1.47 -6.12 30.49
N SER A 57 -2.19 -6.76 31.42
CA SER A 57 -2.11 -8.22 31.56
C SER A 57 -2.50 -8.93 30.25
N GLN A 58 -2.04 -10.17 30.06
CA GLN A 58 -2.28 -10.91 28.81
C GLN A 58 -3.78 -11.02 28.47
N LYS A 59 -4.64 -11.25 29.46
CA LYS A 59 -6.09 -11.38 29.28
C LYS A 59 -6.74 -10.05 28.84
N GLU A 60 -6.34 -8.95 29.46
CA GLU A 60 -6.83 -7.61 29.11
C GLU A 60 -6.31 -7.16 27.74
N SER A 61 -5.06 -7.50 27.41
CA SER A 61 -4.48 -7.25 26.10
C SER A 61 -5.26 -7.98 25.00
N LEU A 62 -5.61 -9.26 25.20
CA LEU A 62 -6.43 -10.03 24.27
C LEU A 62 -7.85 -9.47 24.10
N PHE A 63 -8.48 -9.05 25.21
CA PHE A 63 -9.78 -8.37 25.16
C PHE A 63 -9.70 -7.07 24.35
N PHE A 64 -8.67 -6.26 24.60
CA PHE A 64 -8.43 -5.02 23.87
C PHE A 64 -8.20 -5.26 22.37
N ARG A 65 -7.35 -6.24 22.03
CA ARG A 65 -7.08 -6.64 20.63
C ARG A 65 -8.36 -7.03 19.91
N THR A 66 -9.25 -7.76 20.58
CA THR A 66 -10.54 -8.17 20.03
C THR A 66 -11.47 -6.98 19.82
N MET A 67 -11.58 -6.09 20.81
CA MET A 67 -12.44 -4.90 20.76
C MET A 67 -12.08 -3.95 19.60
N PHE A 68 -10.79 -3.75 19.37
CA PHE A 68 -10.29 -2.81 18.35
C PHE A 68 -9.89 -3.49 17.03
N LEU A 69 -10.25 -4.75 16.83
CA LEU A 69 -9.85 -5.56 15.66
C LEU A 69 -10.18 -4.89 14.32
N TYR A 70 -11.42 -4.45 14.13
CA TYR A 70 -11.82 -3.80 12.87
C TYR A 70 -11.21 -2.41 12.73
N GLY A 71 -11.20 -1.63 13.81
CA GLY A 71 -10.67 -0.26 13.81
C GLY A 71 -9.18 -0.21 13.43
N ARG A 72 -8.37 -1.11 13.99
CA ARG A 72 -6.92 -1.13 13.74
C ARG A 72 -6.59 -1.60 12.32
N THR A 73 -7.35 -2.57 11.80
CA THR A 73 -7.18 -3.04 10.42
C THR A 73 -7.55 -1.95 9.41
N ASN A 74 -8.68 -1.27 9.63
CA ASN A 74 -9.08 -0.15 8.78
C ASN A 74 -8.09 1.03 8.87
N TYR A 75 -7.62 1.35 10.07
CA TYR A 75 -6.57 2.36 10.26
C TYR A 75 -5.31 2.03 9.46
N ARG A 76 -4.76 0.81 9.63
CA ARG A 76 -3.54 0.39 8.92
C ARG A 76 -3.72 0.49 7.40
N ARG A 77 -4.83 -0.03 6.87
CA ARG A 77 -5.11 -0.01 5.42
C ARG A 77 -5.38 1.39 4.86
N MET A 78 -5.89 2.32 5.67
CA MET A 78 -6.11 3.70 5.23
C MET A 78 -4.85 4.56 5.33
N VAL A 79 -4.08 4.42 6.42
CA VAL A 79 -3.04 5.38 6.79
C VAL A 79 -1.64 4.99 6.33
N GLU A 80 -1.29 3.70 6.37
CA GLU A 80 0.04 3.24 5.95
C GLU A 80 0.35 3.60 4.48
N PRO A 81 -0.59 3.55 3.52
CA PRO A 81 -0.39 4.09 2.18
C PRO A 81 0.05 5.56 2.14
N LEU A 82 -0.44 6.39 3.06
CA LEU A 82 -0.06 7.81 3.13
C LEU A 82 1.35 7.99 3.71
N ASP A 83 1.76 7.14 4.65
CA ASP A 83 3.16 7.09 5.12
C ASP A 83 4.10 6.63 4.00
N ILE A 84 3.68 5.67 3.18
CA ILE A 84 4.42 5.23 1.99
C ILE A 84 4.55 6.38 0.97
N ALA A 85 3.46 7.11 0.72
CA ALA A 85 3.47 8.27 -0.17
C ALA A 85 4.45 9.35 0.30
N GLU A 86 4.49 9.64 1.61
CA GLU A 86 5.50 10.53 2.21
C GLU A 86 6.92 9.99 2.02
N PHE A 87 7.13 8.70 2.25
CA PHE A 87 8.44 8.06 2.14
C PHE A 87 8.99 8.11 0.71
N TYR A 88 8.16 7.94 -0.32
CA TYR A 88 8.58 7.97 -1.72
C TYR A 88 8.44 9.34 -2.41
N ARG A 89 8.01 10.38 -1.69
CA ARG A 89 7.74 11.72 -2.26
C ARG A 89 8.94 12.34 -2.97
N ASP A 90 10.13 12.15 -2.42
CA ASP A 90 11.37 12.72 -2.97
C ASP A 90 11.93 11.94 -4.16
N GLY A 91 11.26 10.86 -4.59
CA GLY A 91 11.65 10.06 -5.74
C GLY A 91 12.98 9.32 -5.56
N LYS A 92 13.49 9.19 -4.33
CA LYS A 92 14.72 8.44 -4.06
C LYS A 92 14.43 6.94 -4.03
N ASN A 93 15.33 6.16 -4.62
CA ASN A 93 15.29 4.70 -4.53
C ASN A 93 15.62 4.25 -3.10
N ARG A 94 14.57 3.98 -2.34
CA ARG A 94 14.61 3.49 -0.96
C ARG A 94 13.65 2.32 -0.83
N ASP A 95 13.90 1.43 0.12
CA ASP A 95 13.04 0.27 0.38
C ASP A 95 12.20 0.56 1.62
N TYR A 96 10.92 0.87 1.43
CA TYR A 96 10.03 1.21 2.56
C TYR A 96 9.92 0.04 3.52
N LYS A 97 9.74 -1.18 3.02
CA LYS A 97 9.53 -2.37 3.85
C LYS A 97 10.74 -2.66 4.75
N LYS A 98 11.96 -2.38 4.29
CA LYS A 98 13.20 -2.59 5.06
C LYS A 98 13.64 -1.38 5.89
N GLN A 99 13.43 -0.16 5.40
CA GLN A 99 14.06 1.05 5.96
C GLN A 99 13.06 2.07 6.51
N GLY A 100 11.81 2.08 6.02
CA GLY A 100 10.84 3.12 6.31
C GLY A 100 9.63 2.66 7.14
N ARG A 101 9.35 1.36 7.15
CA ARG A 101 8.14 0.82 7.75
C ARG A 101 8.20 0.91 9.27
N SER A 102 7.24 1.62 9.85
CA SER A 102 7.17 1.75 11.30
C SER A 102 6.96 0.38 11.96
N PRO A 103 7.70 0.05 13.04
CA PRO A 103 7.46 -1.18 13.83
C PRO A 103 6.01 -1.31 14.30
N TYR A 104 5.34 -0.16 14.48
CA TYR A 104 3.92 -0.06 14.79
C TYR A 104 3.02 -0.81 13.80
N TYR A 105 3.22 -0.60 12.48
CA TYR A 105 2.41 -1.28 11.46
C TYR A 105 2.70 -2.77 11.39
N VAL A 106 3.96 -3.16 11.60
CA VAL A 106 4.38 -4.56 11.66
C VAL A 106 3.66 -5.28 12.81
N LEU A 107 3.60 -4.64 13.98
CA LEU A 107 2.90 -5.17 15.15
C LEU A 107 1.39 -5.32 14.90
N LEU A 108 0.73 -4.30 14.33
CA LEU A 108 -0.68 -4.37 13.99
C LEU A 108 -0.99 -5.48 12.98
N GLU A 109 -0.14 -5.65 11.97
CA GLU A 109 -0.28 -6.71 10.97
C GLU A 109 -0.09 -8.10 11.61
N LYS A 110 0.87 -8.24 12.53
CA LYS A 110 1.09 -9.48 13.30
C LYS A 110 -0.16 -9.87 14.08
N TRP A 111 -0.75 -8.96 14.86
CA TRP A 111 -1.97 -9.24 15.61
C TRP A 111 -3.14 -9.61 14.71
N GLN A 112 -3.25 -8.98 13.53
CA GLN A 112 -4.28 -9.35 12.57
C GLN A 112 -4.11 -10.78 12.03
N LYS A 113 -2.88 -11.22 11.76
CA LYS A 113 -2.59 -12.59 11.31
C LYS A 113 -2.89 -13.62 12.40
N GLU A 114 -2.50 -13.32 13.65
CA GLU A 114 -2.81 -14.15 14.83
C GLU A 114 -4.33 -14.34 14.99
N ASP A 115 -5.09 -13.25 14.90
CA ASP A 115 -6.56 -13.29 15.05
C ASP A 115 -7.25 -14.01 13.89
N ALA A 116 -6.70 -13.92 12.67
CA ALA A 116 -7.21 -14.64 11.50
C ALA A 116 -6.88 -16.15 11.54
N ALA A 117 -5.74 -16.55 12.13
CA ALA A 117 -5.40 -17.96 12.31
C ALA A 117 -6.33 -18.66 13.31
N GLY A 118 -6.85 -17.93 14.31
CA GLY A 118 -7.82 -18.45 15.28
C GLY A 118 -9.27 -18.51 14.77
N LYS A 119 -9.60 -17.80 13.69
CA LYS A 119 -10.95 -17.73 13.11
C LYS A 119 -10.92 -18.32 11.70
N GLY A 120 -11.24 -19.61 11.55
CA GLY A 120 -11.28 -20.29 10.25
C GLY A 120 -12.01 -19.48 9.17
N LYS A 121 -11.59 -19.61 7.90
CA LYS A 121 -11.95 -18.75 6.75
C LYS A 121 -13.40 -18.22 6.77
N ILE A 122 -13.63 -17.09 7.45
CA ILE A 122 -14.91 -16.39 7.40
C ILE A 122 -14.99 -15.73 6.02
N LYS A 123 -16.04 -16.04 5.26
CA LYS A 123 -16.33 -15.41 3.97
C LYS A 123 -16.37 -13.90 4.16
N LYS A 124 -15.44 -13.19 3.50
CA LYS A 124 -15.32 -11.74 3.54
C LYS A 124 -16.61 -11.13 2.98
N GLN A 125 -17.34 -10.38 3.79
CA GLN A 125 -18.39 -9.53 3.26
C GLN A 125 -17.77 -8.34 2.52
N PRO A 126 -18.35 -7.92 1.39
CA PRO A 126 -17.83 -6.84 0.56
C PRO A 126 -18.25 -5.50 1.16
N VAL A 127 -17.70 -5.15 2.33
CA VAL A 127 -18.01 -3.89 3.00
C VAL A 127 -16.75 -3.03 2.96
N ASP A 128 -16.76 -2.13 1.98
CA ASP A 128 -15.81 -1.04 1.72
C ASP A 128 -14.37 -1.47 1.35
N ARG A 129 -14.12 -1.59 0.04
CA ARG A 129 -12.97 -2.29 -0.56
C ARG A 129 -11.68 -1.45 -0.49
N MET A 130 -11.13 -1.28 0.70
CA MET A 130 -9.72 -0.92 0.86
C MET A 130 -8.82 -2.05 0.37
N THR A 131 -7.67 -1.68 -0.20
CA THR A 131 -6.62 -2.64 -0.52
C THR A 131 -6.20 -3.40 0.75
N GLU A 132 -6.17 -4.72 0.68
CA GLU A 132 -5.96 -5.58 1.83
C GLU A 132 -4.54 -5.51 2.38
N ASP A 133 -3.59 -5.48 1.44
CA ASP A 133 -2.18 -5.25 1.67
C ASP A 133 -1.90 -3.75 1.75
N SER A 134 -1.66 -3.27 2.96
CA SER A 134 -1.38 -1.86 3.20
C SER A 134 -0.01 -1.41 2.65
N CYS A 135 0.87 -2.36 2.34
CA CYS A 135 2.16 -2.10 1.71
C CYS A 135 2.12 -2.14 0.17
N PHE A 136 0.96 -2.37 -0.44
CA PHE A 136 0.80 -2.46 -1.90
C PHE A 136 1.51 -1.33 -2.65
N TRP A 137 1.34 -0.09 -2.20
CA TRP A 137 1.94 1.07 -2.85
C TRP A 137 3.47 1.09 -2.76
N ALA A 138 4.07 0.49 -1.73
CA ALA A 138 5.53 0.39 -1.65
C ALA A 138 6.06 -0.52 -2.77
N ASP A 139 5.38 -1.63 -3.04
CA ASP A 139 5.74 -2.54 -4.13
C ASP A 139 5.59 -1.87 -5.51
N VAL A 140 4.55 -1.03 -5.68
CA VAL A 140 4.36 -0.22 -6.90
C VAL A 140 5.55 0.72 -7.14
N GLU A 141 6.01 1.42 -6.10
CA GLU A 141 7.15 2.35 -6.21
C GLU A 141 8.45 1.62 -6.55
N GLU A 142 8.72 0.48 -5.90
CA GLU A 142 9.89 -0.35 -6.20
C GLU A 142 9.86 -0.88 -7.64
N ALA A 143 8.67 -1.28 -8.12
CA ALA A 143 8.49 -1.72 -9.49
C ALA A 143 8.68 -0.56 -10.49
N LEU A 144 8.21 0.65 -10.18
CA LEU A 144 8.49 1.86 -10.98
C LEU A 144 10.00 2.12 -11.09
N PHE A 145 10.74 2.04 -9.99
CA PHE A 145 12.20 2.17 -10.03
C PHE A 145 12.86 1.08 -10.88
N ALA A 146 12.41 -0.17 -10.74
CA ALA A 146 12.95 -1.28 -11.52
C ALA A 146 12.72 -1.10 -13.03
N VAL A 147 11.52 -0.69 -13.45
CA VAL A 147 11.24 -0.40 -14.88
C VAL A 147 12.13 0.72 -15.40
N ARG A 148 12.23 1.83 -14.65
CA ARG A 148 13.04 3.00 -15.08
C ARG A 148 14.53 2.66 -15.17
N LEU A 149 15.03 1.81 -14.26
CA LEU A 149 16.40 1.31 -14.30
C LEU A 149 16.68 0.49 -15.57
N LEU A 150 15.73 -0.36 -15.99
CA LEU A 150 15.85 -1.13 -17.24
C LEU A 150 15.84 -0.22 -18.48
N LYS A 151 14.98 0.81 -18.50
CA LYS A 151 14.92 1.77 -19.60
C LYS A 151 16.21 2.58 -19.76
N GLN A 152 16.80 3.04 -18.65
CA GLN A 152 17.99 3.90 -18.67
C GLN A 152 19.26 3.18 -19.14
N LYS A 153 19.43 1.90 -18.76
CA LYS A 153 20.72 1.21 -18.98
C LYS A 153 20.88 0.59 -20.36
N GLY A 154 19.81 0.51 -21.16
CA GLY A 154 19.80 -0.36 -22.34
C GLY A 154 20.15 -1.81 -21.97
N SER A 155 20.05 -2.74 -22.90
CA SER A 155 20.26 -4.18 -22.63
C SER A 155 21.71 -4.56 -22.20
N GLY A 156 22.63 -3.62 -21.94
CA GLY A 156 24.07 -3.86 -21.77
C GLY A 156 24.60 -4.03 -20.33
N GLY A 157 23.78 -3.93 -19.28
CA GLY A 157 24.24 -3.98 -17.87
C GLY A 157 23.93 -5.29 -17.16
N GLY A 158 24.68 -6.36 -17.42
CA GLY A 158 24.30 -7.77 -17.13
C GLY A 158 23.85 -8.13 -15.70
N GLY A 159 24.42 -7.55 -14.64
CA GLY A 159 24.07 -7.92 -13.25
C GLY A 159 22.80 -7.24 -12.71
N LYS A 160 22.80 -5.90 -12.66
CA LYS A 160 21.68 -5.10 -12.10
C LYS A 160 20.42 -5.14 -12.99
N SER A 161 20.58 -5.43 -14.29
CA SER A 161 19.45 -5.61 -15.20
C SER A 161 18.69 -6.91 -14.92
N SER A 162 19.40 -7.99 -14.59
CA SER A 162 18.77 -9.28 -14.26
C SER A 162 17.93 -9.21 -12.98
N GLU A 163 18.46 -8.59 -11.92
CA GLU A 163 17.73 -8.40 -10.66
C GLU A 163 16.46 -7.54 -10.83
N ALA A 164 16.55 -6.46 -11.61
CA ALA A 164 15.40 -5.61 -11.92
C ALA A 164 14.32 -6.37 -12.70
N LYS A 165 14.70 -7.22 -13.67
CA LYS A 165 13.73 -8.07 -14.39
C LYS A 165 13.01 -9.03 -13.46
N ASN A 166 13.75 -9.72 -12.58
CA ASN A 166 13.16 -10.67 -11.64
C ASN A 166 12.14 -10.00 -10.72
N ARG A 167 12.48 -8.82 -10.17
CA ARG A 167 11.54 -8.02 -9.35
C ARG A 167 10.27 -7.66 -10.11
N LEU A 168 10.37 -7.31 -11.39
CA LEU A 168 9.20 -6.98 -12.20
C LEU A 168 8.31 -8.19 -12.48
N VAL A 169 8.89 -9.36 -12.74
CA VAL A 169 8.13 -10.61 -12.91
C VAL A 169 7.42 -11.00 -11.62
N GLU A 170 8.11 -10.91 -10.49
CA GLU A 170 7.53 -11.20 -9.17
C GLU A 170 6.39 -10.22 -8.83
N PHE A 171 6.61 -8.93 -9.06
CA PHE A 171 5.59 -7.91 -8.84
C PHE A 171 4.39 -8.08 -9.76
N GLN A 172 4.60 -8.38 -11.05
CA GLN A 172 3.52 -8.68 -11.98
C GLN A 172 2.67 -9.85 -11.48
N ARG A 173 3.30 -10.96 -11.08
CA ARG A 173 2.59 -12.14 -10.53
C ARG A 173 1.79 -11.76 -9.28
N TYR A 174 2.41 -11.04 -8.35
CA TYR A 174 1.76 -10.54 -7.13
C TYR A 174 0.51 -9.70 -7.46
N VAL A 175 0.63 -8.74 -8.37
CA VAL A 175 -0.46 -7.80 -8.66
C VAL A 175 -1.63 -8.49 -9.35
N MET A 176 -1.36 -9.45 -10.23
CA MET A 176 -2.40 -10.25 -10.89
C MET A 176 -3.17 -11.11 -9.89
N GLU A 177 -2.47 -11.68 -8.90
CA GLU A 177 -3.09 -12.41 -7.79
C GLU A 177 -3.97 -11.50 -6.92
N GLN A 178 -3.49 -10.30 -6.58
CA GLN A 178 -4.28 -9.34 -5.79
C GLN A 178 -5.56 -8.89 -6.53
N ILE A 179 -5.46 -8.65 -7.84
CA ILE A 179 -6.60 -8.28 -8.69
C ILE A 179 -7.59 -9.45 -8.78
N GLY A 180 -7.11 -10.67 -9.07
CA GLY A 180 -7.95 -11.86 -9.18
C GLY A 180 -8.71 -12.21 -7.88
N ASN A 181 -8.10 -11.91 -6.73
CA ASN A 181 -8.70 -12.09 -5.41
C ASN A 181 -9.60 -10.93 -4.96
N PHE A 182 -9.80 -9.90 -5.79
CA PHE A 182 -10.49 -8.65 -5.43
C PHE A 182 -9.93 -7.99 -4.16
N ALA A 183 -8.62 -8.13 -3.94
CA ALA A 183 -7.92 -7.68 -2.73
C ALA A 183 -7.39 -6.24 -2.84
N VAL A 184 -7.60 -5.57 -3.97
CA VAL A 184 -7.17 -4.19 -4.26
C VAL A 184 -8.37 -3.30 -4.53
N ASP A 185 -8.30 -2.04 -4.11
CA ASP A 185 -9.29 -1.02 -4.46
C ASP A 185 -9.21 -0.69 -5.96
N SER A 186 -10.36 -0.50 -6.59
CA SER A 186 -10.52 0.05 -7.94
C SER A 186 -9.74 1.34 -8.23
N GLU A 187 -9.36 2.13 -7.20
CA GLU A 187 -8.60 3.37 -7.39
C GLU A 187 -7.22 3.15 -8.04
N ILE A 188 -6.66 1.94 -7.94
CA ILE A 188 -5.39 1.63 -8.59
C ILE A 188 -5.50 1.74 -10.11
N PHE A 189 -6.71 1.66 -10.67
CA PHE A 189 -6.95 1.73 -12.12
C PHE A 189 -7.26 3.15 -12.62
N LEU A 190 -7.17 4.16 -11.75
CA LEU A 190 -7.32 5.54 -12.16
C LEU A 190 -6.18 5.95 -13.09
N GLY A 191 -6.49 6.71 -14.15
CA GLY A 191 -5.58 6.96 -15.26
C GLY A 191 -4.26 7.66 -14.89
N GLU A 192 -4.29 8.47 -13.83
CA GLU A 192 -3.13 9.20 -13.27
C GLU A 192 -2.47 8.47 -12.08
N SER A 193 -2.95 7.29 -11.69
CA SER A 193 -2.38 6.58 -10.55
C SER A 193 -0.95 6.08 -10.84
N SER A 194 -0.12 6.00 -9.79
CA SER A 194 1.24 5.46 -9.90
C SER A 194 1.25 4.01 -10.43
N PHE A 195 0.20 3.22 -10.14
CA PHE A 195 0.06 1.87 -10.69
C PHE A 195 -0.17 1.90 -12.21
N MET A 196 -1.05 2.76 -12.72
CA MET A 196 -1.28 2.87 -14.17
C MET A 196 -0.07 3.46 -14.91
N VAL A 197 0.70 4.34 -14.26
CA VAL A 197 2.00 4.79 -14.77
C VAL A 197 2.95 3.60 -14.88
N TRP A 198 3.10 2.80 -13.82
CA TRP A 198 3.91 1.58 -13.85
C TRP A 198 3.48 0.63 -14.97
N TRP A 199 2.18 0.38 -15.10
CA TRP A 199 1.65 -0.55 -16.10
C TRP A 199 2.03 -0.14 -17.53
N LYS A 200 1.81 1.14 -17.88
CA LYS A 200 2.23 1.69 -19.19
C LYS A 200 3.74 1.59 -19.39
N GLU A 201 4.51 1.89 -18.36
CA GLU A 201 5.96 1.81 -18.43
C GLU A 201 6.48 0.37 -18.59
N PHE A 202 5.86 -0.58 -17.89
CA PHE A 202 6.18 -2.00 -17.90
C PHE A 202 5.89 -2.63 -19.28
N GLN A 203 4.77 -2.28 -19.91
CA GLN A 203 4.45 -2.71 -21.28
C GLN A 203 5.56 -2.33 -22.28
N GLY A 204 6.18 -1.16 -22.12
CA GLY A 204 7.30 -0.73 -22.96
C GLY A 204 8.60 -1.53 -22.78
N VAL A 205 8.74 -2.31 -21.70
CA VAL A 205 9.91 -3.16 -21.43
C VAL A 205 9.58 -4.66 -21.38
N ALA A 206 8.33 -5.04 -21.65
CA ALA A 206 7.86 -6.44 -21.55
C ALA A 206 8.70 -7.40 -22.42
N GLY A 207 9.06 -6.99 -23.64
CA GLY A 207 9.94 -7.77 -24.52
C GLY A 207 11.36 -7.99 -23.97
N ILE A 208 11.84 -7.11 -23.09
CA ILE A 208 13.15 -7.23 -22.42
C ILE A 208 13.05 -8.13 -21.18
N VAL A 209 11.92 -8.09 -20.48
CA VAL A 209 11.65 -8.88 -19.27
C VAL A 209 11.36 -10.35 -19.63
N GLY A 210 11.00 -10.65 -20.88
CA GLY A 210 10.70 -12.01 -21.31
C GLY A 210 9.36 -12.52 -20.80
N SER A 211 8.45 -11.61 -20.43
CA SER A 211 7.07 -11.95 -20.13
C SER A 211 6.36 -12.31 -21.44
N GLY A 212 6.36 -13.61 -21.74
CA GLY A 212 5.70 -14.18 -22.91
C GLY A 212 4.29 -13.63 -23.08
N SER A 213 4.03 -13.19 -24.31
CA SER A 213 2.75 -12.78 -24.87
C SER A 213 1.56 -13.50 -24.23
N SER A 214 0.86 -12.83 -23.33
CA SER A 214 -0.45 -13.29 -22.85
C SER A 214 -1.27 -12.15 -22.26
N PHE A 215 -1.29 -10.98 -22.90
CA PHE A 215 -2.27 -9.92 -22.58
C PHE A 215 -2.62 -9.07 -23.81
N GLN A 216 -2.80 -9.74 -24.95
CA GLN A 216 -3.61 -9.21 -26.05
C GLN A 216 -4.80 -10.16 -26.24
N ARG A 217 -5.87 -9.91 -25.50
CA ARG A 217 -7.27 -10.19 -25.86
C ARG A 217 -8.18 -9.47 -24.89
#